data_AF-A0A6C0D161-F1
#
_entry.id   AF-A0A6C0D161-F1
#
_cell.length_a   1.000
_cell.length_b   1.000
_cell.length_c   1.000
_cell.angle_alpha   90.00
_cell.angle_beta   90.00
_cell.angle_gamma   90.00
#
_symmetry.space_group_name_H-M   'P 1'
#
loop_
_entity.id
_entity.type
_entity.pdbx_description
1 polymer ?
#
loop_
_entity_poly.entity_id
_entity_poly.type
_entity_poly.pdbx_seq_one_letter_code
_entity_poly.pdbx_strand_id
1 'polypeptide(L)'
;MISYRQLVPGKEYYIKTHDTGIYFKGMIFEDYFTSHGDLDYYIDINMRFRRTRYYYTFYANDYYYDPKEIRENAQKARDKMENRSVNMVLKKLVNEEFQWS
;
A
#
# COMPACT_ATOMS: atom_id res chain seq x y z
N MET A 1 -0.37 -3.91 -4.03
CA MET A 1 -1.66 -4.26 -3.38
C MET A 1 -1.62 -5.74 -3.11
N ILE A 2 -1.98 -6.13 -1.90
CA ILE A 2 -1.87 -7.51 -1.41
C ILE A 2 -3.28 -8.11 -1.33
N SER A 3 -3.41 -9.38 -1.70
CA SER A 3 -4.67 -10.11 -1.52
C SER A 3 -4.94 -10.36 -0.04
N TYR A 4 -6.21 -10.37 0.39
CA TYR A 4 -6.56 -10.71 1.79
C TYR A 4 -5.99 -12.08 2.21
N ARG A 5 -5.81 -13.02 1.26
CA ARG A 5 -5.23 -14.36 1.50
C ARG A 5 -3.75 -14.34 1.89
N GLN A 6 -3.07 -13.22 1.65
CA GLN A 6 -1.65 -13.03 1.95
C GLN A 6 -1.45 -12.17 3.20
N LEU A 7 -2.52 -11.83 3.92
CA LEU A 7 -2.43 -11.14 5.20
C LEU A 7 -1.83 -12.08 6.26
N VAL A 8 -0.94 -11.54 7.08
CA VAL A 8 -0.21 -12.29 8.11
C VAL A 8 -0.62 -11.78 9.48
N PRO A 9 -1.17 -12.64 10.37
CA PRO A 9 -1.56 -12.22 11.71
C PRO A 9 -0.43 -11.51 12.46
N GLY A 10 -0.76 -10.46 13.19
CA GLY A 10 0.18 -9.60 13.91
C GLY A 10 0.93 -8.58 13.05
N LYS A 11 0.80 -8.62 11.71
CA LYS A 11 1.47 -7.66 10.82
C LYS A 11 0.63 -6.40 10.60
N GLU A 12 1.30 -5.25 10.48
CA GLU A 12 0.69 -3.95 10.22
C GLU A 12 0.45 -3.73 8.72
N TYR A 13 -0.72 -3.17 8.38
CA TYR A 13 -1.15 -2.85 7.03
C TYR A 13 -1.77 -1.45 6.94
N TYR A 14 -1.71 -0.89 5.73
CA TYR A 14 -2.58 0.23 5.32
C TYR A 14 -3.74 -0.32 4.50
N ILE A 15 -4.92 0.22 4.72
CA ILE A 15 -6.16 -0.28 4.13
C ILE A 15 -6.87 0.88 3.44
N LYS A 16 -7.37 0.66 2.23
CA LYS A 16 -8.30 1.57 1.57
C LYS A 16 -9.61 0.83 1.33
N THR A 17 -10.71 1.40 1.79
CA THR A 17 -12.03 0.81 1.60
C THR A 17 -12.45 0.88 0.13
N HIS A 18 -13.10 -0.16 -0.37
CA HIS A 18 -13.48 -0.26 -1.78
C HIS A 18 -14.68 0.62 -2.15
N ASP A 19 -15.58 0.83 -1.19
CA ASP A 19 -16.85 1.53 -1.35
C ASP A 19 -16.68 3.05 -1.27
N THR A 20 -16.01 3.51 -0.22
CA THR A 20 -15.88 4.92 0.19
C THR A 20 -14.51 5.49 -0.14
N GLY A 21 -13.52 4.63 -0.40
CA GLY A 21 -12.14 5.06 -0.68
C GLY A 21 -11.41 5.64 0.54
N ILE A 22 -11.93 5.45 1.75
CA ILE A 22 -11.34 5.93 3.00
C ILE A 22 -10.06 5.14 3.30
N TYR A 23 -9.04 5.84 3.78
CA TYR A 23 -7.75 5.26 4.10
C TYR A 23 -7.54 5.10 5.60
N PHE A 24 -7.13 3.90 6.00
CA PHE A 24 -6.73 3.53 7.34
C PHE A 24 -5.25 3.17 7.36
N LYS A 25 -4.52 3.68 8.34
CA LYS A 25 -3.08 3.43 8.52
C LYS A 25 -2.84 2.79 9.88
N GLY A 26 -1.83 1.92 9.96
CA GLY A 26 -1.43 1.31 11.22
C GLY A 26 -2.42 0.27 11.73
N MET A 27 -2.98 -0.53 10.82
CA MET A 27 -3.97 -1.57 11.15
C MET A 27 -3.25 -2.90 11.33
N ILE A 28 -3.31 -3.51 12.51
CA ILE A 28 -2.71 -4.83 12.78
C ILE A 28 -3.71 -5.90 12.38
N PHE A 29 -3.35 -6.77 11.46
CA PHE A 29 -4.21 -7.88 11.07
C PHE A 29 -4.26 -8.93 12.19
N GLU A 30 -5.46 -9.37 12.56
CA GLU A 30 -5.64 -10.39 13.61
C GLU A 30 -6.05 -11.72 12.98
N ASP A 31 -7.22 -11.75 12.34
CA ASP A 31 -7.79 -12.95 11.72
C ASP A 31 -8.78 -12.57 10.60
N TYR A 32 -9.32 -13.58 9.93
CA TYR A 32 -10.50 -13.44 9.08
C TYR A 32 -11.57 -14.45 9.49
N PHE A 33 -12.82 -14.07 9.28
CA PHE A 33 -13.97 -14.91 9.61
C PHE A 33 -15.05 -14.75 8.54
N THR A 34 -15.90 -15.76 8.43
CA THR A 34 -17.06 -15.72 7.55
C THR A 34 -18.29 -15.30 8.33
N SER A 35 -19.10 -14.40 7.79
CA SER A 35 -20.44 -14.10 8.30
C SER A 35 -21.50 -14.50 7.27
N HIS A 36 -22.67 -14.89 7.77
CA HIS A 36 -23.85 -15.14 6.95
C HIS A 36 -24.82 -13.98 7.17
N GLY A 37 -25.35 -13.42 6.09
CA GLY A 37 -26.47 -12.48 6.19
C GLY A 37 -27.76 -13.24 6.48
N ASP A 38 -28.65 -12.67 7.31
CA ASP A 38 -29.92 -13.29 7.72
C ASP A 38 -30.88 -13.61 6.56
N LEU A 39 -30.61 -13.07 5.35
CA LEU A 39 -31.54 -13.11 4.21
C LEU A 39 -30.95 -13.69 2.92
N ASP A 40 -29.69 -14.12 2.87
CA ASP A 40 -29.04 -14.43 1.59
C ASP A 40 -28.01 -15.57 1.65
N TYR A 41 -27.97 -16.36 0.57
CA TYR A 41 -27.07 -17.50 0.32
C TYR A 41 -25.57 -17.11 0.18
N TYR A 42 -25.19 -15.89 0.55
CA TYR A 42 -23.85 -15.35 0.35
C TYR A 42 -23.04 -15.39 1.65
N ILE A 43 -21.80 -15.87 1.53
CA ILE A 43 -20.82 -15.92 2.61
C ILE A 43 -19.91 -14.70 2.46
N ASP A 44 -20.00 -13.78 3.42
CA ASP A 44 -19.10 -12.63 3.48
C ASP A 44 -17.81 -13.01 4.20
N ILE A 45 -16.67 -12.75 3.56
CA ILE A 45 -15.35 -12.90 4.18
C ILE A 45 -14.92 -11.55 4.75
N ASN A 46 -14.78 -11.52 6.07
CA ASN A 46 -14.48 -10.35 6.86
C ASN A 46 -13.08 -10.48 7.46
N MET A 47 -12.27 -9.44 7.35
CA MET A 47 -10.96 -9.37 7.98
C MET A 47 -11.07 -8.52 9.23
N ARG A 48 -10.61 -9.05 10.36
CA ARG A 48 -10.51 -8.33 11.61
C ARG A 48 -9.13 -7.70 11.72
N PHE A 49 -9.13 -6.40 11.98
CA PHE A 49 -7.94 -5.65 12.29
C PHE A 49 -8.08 -4.98 13.65
N ARG A 50 -6.95 -4.78 14.32
CA ARG A 50 -6.86 -4.00 15.54
C ARG A 50 -6.06 -2.74 15.30
N ARG A 51 -6.53 -1.63 15.89
CA ARG A 51 -5.74 -0.42 16.04
C ARG A 51 -5.92 0.09 17.45
N THR A 52 -4.83 0.19 18.20
CA THR A 52 -4.84 0.52 19.64
C THR A 52 -5.72 -0.49 20.42
N ARG A 53 -6.87 -0.04 20.97
CA ARG A 53 -7.82 -0.86 21.73
C ARG A 53 -9.08 -1.25 20.94
N TYR A 54 -9.22 -0.78 19.70
CA TYR A 54 -10.42 -0.97 18.90
C TYR A 54 -10.20 -2.02 17.82
N TYR A 55 -11.24 -2.81 17.57
CA TYR A 55 -11.32 -3.73 16.44
C TYR A 55 -12.13 -3.12 15.30
N TYR A 56 -11.70 -3.42 14.09
CA TYR A 56 -12.28 -2.95 12.84
C TYR A 56 -12.46 -4.15 11.91
N THR A 57 -13.53 -4.09 11.13
CA THR A 57 -13.84 -5.11 10.14
C THR A 57 -13.73 -4.51 8.75
N PHE A 58 -13.08 -5.25 7.85
CA PHE A 58 -12.92 -4.89 6.44
C PHE A 58 -13.35 -6.05 5.55
N TYR A 59 -13.67 -5.78 4.30
CA TYR A 59 -14.18 -6.75 3.34
C TYR A 59 -13.08 -7.29 2.41
N ALA A 60 -13.27 -8.50 1.89
CA ALA A 60 -12.24 -9.20 1.08
C ALA A 60 -11.80 -8.44 -0.17
N ASN A 61 -12.66 -7.53 -0.65
CA ASN A 61 -12.44 -6.67 -1.80
C ASN A 61 -11.85 -5.29 -1.45
N ASP A 62 -11.60 -4.99 -0.17
CA ASP A 62 -10.82 -3.82 0.23
C ASP A 62 -9.35 -3.95 -0.20
N TYR A 63 -8.68 -2.81 -0.27
CA TYR A 63 -7.32 -2.73 -0.79
C TYR A 63 -6.31 -2.73 0.37
N TYR A 64 -5.45 -3.75 0.43
CA TYR A 64 -4.43 -3.91 1.46
C TYR A 64 -3.03 -3.58 0.93
N TYR A 65 -2.25 -2.86 1.73
CA TYR A 65 -0.88 -2.46 1.40
C TYR A 65 0.08 -2.70 2.56
N ASP A 66 1.27 -3.21 2.24
CA ASP A 66 2.37 -3.34 3.20
C ASP A 66 3.09 -1.98 3.34
N PRO A 67 3.12 -1.38 4.55
CA PRO A 67 3.82 -0.12 4.79
C PRO A 67 5.31 -0.19 4.44
N LYS A 68 5.96 -1.34 4.61
CA LYS A 68 7.37 -1.53 4.27
C LYS A 68 7.59 -1.45 2.76
N GLU A 69 6.76 -2.15 1.98
CA GLU A 69 6.80 -2.11 0.52
C GLU A 69 6.57 -0.69 -0.01
N ILE A 70 5.62 0.05 0.57
CA ILE A 70 5.37 1.45 0.22
C ILE A 70 6.63 2.31 0.47
N ARG A 71 7.28 2.16 1.63
CA ARG A 71 8.49 2.93 1.96
C ARG A 71 9.63 2.61 1.02
N GLU A 72 9.86 1.33 0.72
CA GLU A 72 10.91 0.90 -0.21
C GLU A 72 10.67 1.43 -1.63
N ASN A 73 9.42 1.37 -2.11
CA ASN A 73 9.06 1.91 -3.42
C ASN A 73 9.21 3.43 -3.47
N ALA A 74 8.87 4.14 -2.39
CA ALA A 74 9.08 5.57 -2.29
C ALA A 74 10.56 5.94 -2.33
N GLN A 75 11.42 5.19 -1.65
CA GLN A 75 12.87 5.42 -1.69
C GLN A 75 13.43 5.18 -3.09
N LYS A 76 13.11 4.02 -3.71
CA LYS A 76 13.54 3.71 -5.08
C LYS A 76 13.08 4.77 -6.09
N ALA A 77 11.89 5.33 -5.90
CA ALA A 77 11.40 6.41 -6.76
C ALA A 77 12.23 7.69 -6.61
N ARG A 78 12.62 8.06 -5.38
CA ARG A 78 13.51 9.20 -5.12
C ARG A 78 14.88 9.00 -5.77
N ASP A 79 15.49 7.84 -5.55
CA ASP A 79 16.81 7.51 -6.12
C ASP A 79 16.80 7.59 -7.66
N LYS A 80 15.70 7.14 -8.29
CA LYS A 80 15.52 7.28 -9.75
C LYS A 80 15.36 8.72 -10.20
N MET A 81 14.65 9.55 -9.45
CA MET A 81 14.48 10.98 -9.75
C MET A 81 15.80 11.75 -9.60
N GLU A 82 16.58 11.44 -8.57
CA GLU A 82 17.90 12.02 -8.36
C GLU A 82 18.84 11.65 -9.50
N ASN A 83 18.94 10.36 -9.85
CA ASN A 83 19.75 9.91 -10.99
C ASN A 83 19.33 10.56 -12.31
N ARG A 84 18.01 10.71 -12.55
CA ARG A 84 17.52 11.42 -13.75
C ARG A 84 17.96 12.88 -13.75
N SER A 85 17.90 13.55 -12.60
CA SER A 85 18.31 14.95 -12.45
C SER A 85 19.81 15.13 -12.69
N VAL A 86 20.64 14.28 -12.09
CA VAL A 86 22.10 14.27 -12.30
C VAL A 86 22.42 14.04 -13.78
N ASN A 87 21.79 13.06 -14.42
CA ASN A 87 22.00 12.78 -15.85
C ASN A 87 21.61 13.97 -16.74
N MET A 88 20.56 14.72 -16.40
CA MET A 88 20.19 15.92 -17.15
C MET A 88 21.24 17.03 -17.00
N VAL A 89 21.76 17.24 -15.78
CA VAL A 89 22.82 18.22 -15.54
C VAL A 89 24.11 17.85 -16.25
N LEU A 90 24.56 16.59 -16.13
CA LEU A 90 25.76 16.11 -16.82
C LEU A 90 25.65 16.24 -18.33
N LYS A 91 24.49 15.88 -18.91
CA LYS A 91 24.25 16.09 -20.36
C LYS A 91 24.33 17.55 -20.77
N LYS A 92 23.85 18.47 -19.93
CA LYS A 92 23.97 19.91 -20.20
C LYS A 92 25.43 20.37 -20.16
N LEU A 93 26.18 19.99 -19.11
CA LEU A 93 27.58 20.35 -18.97
C LEU A 93 28.42 19.85 -20.16
N VAL A 94 28.28 18.57 -20.51
CA VAL A 94 29.01 17.98 -21.65
C VAL A 94 28.65 18.69 -22.96
N ASN A 95 27.37 19.01 -23.17
CA ASN A 95 26.95 19.73 -24.37
C ASN A 95 27.43 21.19 -24.39
N GLU A 96 27.43 21.88 -23.24
CA GLU A 96 27.95 23.24 -23.13
C GLU A 96 29.45 23.27 -23.43
N GLU A 97 30.24 22.36 -22.85
CA GLU A 97 31.69 22.27 -23.10
C GLU A 97 32.03 21.91 -24.55
N PHE A 98 31.18 21.15 -25.25
CA PHE A 98 31.40 20.78 -26.66
C PHE A 98 30.93 21.84 -27.68
N GLN A 99 30.14 22.85 -27.28
CA GLN A 99 29.70 23.91 -28.20
C GLN A 99 30.64 25.13 -28.25
N TRP A 100 31.75 25.12 -27.48
CA TRP A 100 32.78 26.15 -27.50
C TRP A 100 34.01 25.79 -28.35
N SER A 101 33.85 24.99 -29.42
CA SER A 101 34.91 24.62 -30.37
C SER A 101 34.53 24.91 -31.82
#